data_AF-S4NCS9-F1
#
_entry.id   AF-S4NCS9-F1
#
_cell.length_a   1.000
_cell.length_b   1.000
_cell.length_c   1.000
_cell.angle_alpha   90.00
_cell.angle_beta   90.00
_cell.angle_gamma   90.00
#
_symmetry.space_group_name_H-M   'P 1'
#
loop_
_entity.id
_entity.type
_entity.pdbx_description
1 polymer ?
#
loop_
_entity_poly.entity_id
_entity_poly.type
_entity_poly.pdbx_seq_one_letter_code
_entity_poly.pdbx_strand_id
1 'polypeptide(L)'
;MIGLKTVKYFLSYCWSLVAGGIALLLIYFYDGALILPDWYTKGSLRMVFGFSWWDWYFLVNLVLILPIVRVFMRHAYRQDSVEFETYKDKALRLHHEDAQANHKNRAWSANGVTANPWEYQYSQTQSYKSASDFGFNITKNLLLNILTIAFGPILLVYELIKNRQTKSL
;
A
#
# COMPACT_ATOMS: atom_id res chain seq x y z
N MET A 1 13.06 -26.90 -4.37
CA MET A 1 11.59 -26.90 -4.58
C MET A 1 11.10 -25.49 -4.28
N ILE A 2 10.88 -24.66 -5.32
CA ILE A 2 10.42 -23.27 -5.13
C ILE A 2 8.98 -23.34 -4.63
N GLY A 3 8.74 -22.86 -3.40
CA GLY A 3 7.44 -22.97 -2.78
C GLY A 3 6.37 -22.21 -3.56
N LEU A 4 5.17 -22.79 -3.66
CA LEU A 4 4.00 -22.19 -4.32
C LEU A 4 3.72 -20.75 -3.86
N LYS A 5 4.03 -20.44 -2.59
CA LYS A 5 3.97 -19.09 -2.03
C LYS A 5 4.93 -18.12 -2.73
N THR A 6 6.19 -18.51 -2.92
CA THR A 6 7.21 -17.69 -3.59
C THR A 6 6.83 -17.39 -5.03
N VAL A 7 6.29 -18.38 -5.75
CA VAL A 7 5.80 -18.19 -7.13
C VAL A 7 4.64 -17.20 -7.17
N LYS A 8 3.70 -17.30 -6.23
CA LYS A 8 2.56 -16.36 -6.15
C LYS A 8 3.01 -14.92 -5.88
N TYR A 9 3.94 -14.72 -4.95
CA TYR A 9 4.49 -13.38 -4.67
C TYR A 9 5.25 -12.82 -5.87
N PHE A 10 6.04 -13.65 -6.55
CA PHE A 10 6.77 -13.24 -7.75
C PHE A 10 5.81 -12.85 -8.88
N LEU A 11 4.78 -13.66 -9.16
CA LEU A 11 3.78 -13.37 -10.18
C LEU A 11 3.02 -12.07 -9.86
N SER A 12 2.62 -11.88 -8.60
CA SER A 12 1.95 -10.65 -8.15
C SER A 12 2.86 -9.42 -8.31
N TYR A 13 4.16 -9.57 -8.06
CA TYR A 13 5.13 -8.51 -8.26
C TYR A 13 5.30 -8.18 -9.75
N CYS A 14 5.48 -9.17 -10.62
CA CYS A 14 5.53 -8.98 -12.07
C CYS A 14 4.28 -8.28 -12.60
N TRP A 15 3.09 -8.69 -12.14
CA TRP A 15 1.84 -8.03 -12.51
C TRP A 15 1.82 -6.56 -12.10
N SER A 16 2.29 -6.24 -10.88
CA SER A 16 2.36 -4.86 -10.40
C SER A 16 3.34 -4.01 -11.21
N LEU A 17 4.47 -4.59 -11.66
CA LEU A 17 5.42 -3.90 -12.54
C LEU A 17 4.84 -3.62 -13.92
N VAL A 18 4.12 -4.59 -14.51
CA VAL A 18 3.47 -4.43 -15.82
C VAL A 18 2.39 -3.35 -15.73
N ALA A 19 1.53 -3.40 -14.71
CA ALA A 19 0.48 -2.40 -14.51
C ALA A 19 1.06 -0.98 -14.33
N GLY A 20 2.11 -0.85 -13.51
CA GLY A 20 2.81 0.43 -13.34
C GLY A 20 3.52 0.92 -14.60
N GLY A 21 4.14 0.01 -15.36
CA GLY A 21 4.80 0.32 -16.62
C GLY A 21 3.82 0.81 -17.69
N ILE A 22 2.64 0.19 -17.79
CA ILE A 22 1.59 0.63 -18.71
C ILE A 22 1.10 2.04 -18.34
N ALA A 23 0.87 2.30 -17.05
CA ALA A 23 0.45 3.62 -16.59
C ALA A 23 1.50 4.71 -16.94
N LEU A 24 2.79 4.41 -16.73
CA LEU A 24 3.87 5.33 -17.11
C LEU A 24 3.95 5.57 -18.61
N LEU A 25 3.80 4.53 -19.42
CA LEU A 25 3.76 4.65 -20.88
C LEU A 25 2.62 5.57 -21.33
N LEU A 26 1.42 5.41 -20.77
CA LEU A 26 0.27 6.27 -21.08
C LEU A 26 0.54 7.74 -20.73
N ILE A 27 1.17 8.00 -19.58
CA ILE A 27 1.56 9.37 -19.18
C ILE A 27 2.55 9.95 -20.17
N TYR A 28 3.60 9.20 -20.54
CA TYR A 28 4.61 9.68 -21.48
C TYR A 28 4.10 9.82 -22.92
N PHE A 29 3.09 9.05 -23.32
CA PHE A 29 2.37 9.29 -24.58
C PHE A 29 1.53 10.56 -24.52
N TYR A 30 0.87 10.84 -23.39
CA TYR A 30 0.08 12.06 -23.21
C TYR A 30 0.96 13.31 -23.20
N ASP A 31 2.11 13.26 -22.51
CA ASP A 31 3.06 14.37 -22.42
C ASP A 31 3.87 14.58 -23.72
N GLY A 32 3.78 13.66 -24.68
CA GLY A 32 4.51 13.72 -25.95
C GLY A 32 6.00 13.37 -25.82
N ALA A 33 6.45 12.90 -24.66
CA ALA A 33 7.82 12.40 -24.45
C ALA A 33 8.10 11.12 -25.25
N LEU A 34 7.06 10.33 -25.52
CA LEU A 34 7.08 9.19 -26.43
C LEU A 34 6.21 9.48 -27.65
N ILE A 35 6.85 9.68 -28.80
CA ILE A 35 6.15 9.89 -30.06
C ILE A 35 6.18 8.57 -30.84
N LEU A 36 4.99 8.04 -31.16
CA LEU A 36 4.89 6.90 -32.07
C LEU A 36 5.35 7.34 -33.47
N PRO A 37 6.18 6.53 -34.15
CA PRO A 37 6.60 6.87 -35.50
C PRO A 37 5.38 6.92 -36.43
N ASP A 38 5.25 7.99 -37.20
CA ASP A 38 4.25 8.09 -38.25
C ASP A 38 4.47 6.95 -39.27
N TRP A 39 3.59 5.96 -39.23
CA TRP A 39 3.61 4.81 -40.14
C TRP A 39 3.54 5.22 -41.62
N TYR A 40 2.95 6.38 -41.91
CA TYR A 40 2.59 6.81 -43.26
C TYR A 40 3.60 7.73 -43.96
N THR A 41 4.46 8.45 -43.23
CA THR A 41 5.26 9.54 -43.83
C THR A 41 6.74 9.21 -44.01
N LYS A 42 7.31 8.33 -43.19
CA LYS A 42 8.74 7.96 -43.27
C LYS A 42 8.86 6.50 -42.88
N GLY A 43 9.17 5.61 -43.83
CA GLY A 43 9.31 4.16 -43.64
C GLY A 43 10.44 3.70 -42.71
N SER A 44 10.70 4.43 -41.61
CA SER A 44 11.63 4.05 -40.55
C SER A 44 10.92 4.11 -39.19
N LEU A 45 10.91 2.99 -38.49
CA LEU A 45 10.45 2.87 -37.09
C LEU A 45 11.49 3.47 -36.14
N ARG A 46 11.70 4.78 -36.18
CA ARG A 46 12.54 5.47 -35.21
C ARG A 46 11.67 6.00 -34.07
N MET A 47 11.73 5.32 -32.92
CA MET A 47 11.20 5.88 -31.68
C MET A 47 12.05 7.06 -31.25
N VAL A 48 11.42 8.22 -31.07
CA VAL A 48 12.09 9.43 -30.57
C VAL A 48 11.74 9.54 -29.08
N PHE A 49 12.77 9.55 -28.24
CA PHE A 49 12.64 9.71 -26.79
C PHE A 49 12.99 11.15 -26.42
N GLY A 50 11.98 11.93 -25.99
CA GLY A 50 12.11 13.33 -25.61
C GLY A 50 12.19 13.54 -24.10
N PHE A 51 12.92 12.69 -23.36
CA PHE A 51 12.94 12.77 -21.90
C PHE A 51 13.61 14.04 -21.38
N SER A 52 12.88 14.76 -20.53
CA SER A 52 13.38 15.90 -19.77
C SER A 52 14.29 15.43 -18.63
N TRP A 53 15.08 16.35 -18.07
CA TRP A 53 15.86 16.07 -16.86
C TRP A 53 14.98 15.63 -15.68
N TRP A 54 13.76 16.16 -15.59
CA TRP A 54 12.78 15.76 -14.57
C TRP A 54 12.31 14.31 -14.72
N ASP A 55 12.21 13.81 -15.95
CA ASP A 55 11.84 12.41 -16.22
C ASP A 55 12.94 11.46 -15.76
N TRP A 56 14.20 11.83 -16.05
CA TRP A 56 15.36 11.09 -15.55
C TRP A 56 15.41 11.09 -14.03
N TYR A 57 15.17 12.24 -13.39
CA TYR A 57 15.07 12.32 -11.93
C TYR A 57 13.99 11.38 -11.39
N PHE A 58 12.79 11.43 -11.97
CA PHE A 58 11.67 10.56 -11.56
C PHE A 58 12.01 9.08 -11.73
N LEU A 59 12.55 8.68 -12.89
CA LEU A 59 12.89 7.28 -13.19
C LEU A 59 13.99 6.74 -12.28
N VAL A 60 15.04 7.52 -12.00
CA VAL A 60 16.10 7.13 -11.06
C VAL A 60 15.53 6.95 -9.66
N ASN A 61 14.67 7.88 -9.21
CA ASN A 61 14.03 7.78 -7.91
C ASN A 61 13.12 6.54 -7.81
N LEU A 62 12.33 6.29 -8.85
CA LEU A 62 11.39 5.17 -8.92
C LEU A 62 12.09 3.81 -8.94
N VAL A 63 13.10 3.65 -9.80
CA VAL A 63 13.74 2.35 -10.07
C VAL A 63 14.81 2.01 -9.05
N LEU A 64 15.61 2.99 -8.63
CA LEU A 64 16.81 2.74 -7.83
C LEU A 64 16.61 3.16 -6.38
N ILE A 65 16.12 4.38 -6.13
CA ILE A 65 16.07 4.93 -4.77
C ILE A 65 14.95 4.31 -3.96
N LEU A 66 13.75 4.21 -4.52
CA LEU A 66 12.55 3.69 -3.85
C LEU A 66 12.72 2.27 -3.29
N PRO A 67 13.26 1.26 -4.01
CA PRO A 67 13.47 -0.06 -3.41
C PRO A 67 14.49 -0.03 -2.27
N ILE A 68 15.56 0.78 -2.40
CA ILE A 68 16.58 0.91 -1.36
C ILE A 68 15.99 1.54 -0.09
N VAL A 69 15.27 2.66 -0.23
CA VAL A 69 14.61 3.35 0.88
C VAL A 69 13.57 2.43 1.55
N ARG A 70 12.81 1.64 0.79
CA ARG A 70 11.87 0.67 1.37
C ARG A 70 12.55 -0.41 2.21
N VAL A 71 13.76 -0.85 1.84
CA VAL A 71 14.53 -1.82 2.61
C VAL A 71 15.01 -1.21 3.93
N PHE A 72 15.57 0.02 3.89
CA PHE A 72 16.05 0.70 5.09
C PHE A 72 14.91 1.14 6.02
N MET A 73 13.84 1.71 5.46
CA MET A 73 12.67 2.20 6.19
C MET A 73 11.55 1.15 6.29
N ARG A 74 11.90 -0.13 6.44
CA ARG A 74 10.92 -1.23 6.49
C ARG A 74 9.83 -1.02 7.55
N HIS A 75 10.15 -0.35 8.65
CA HIS A 75 9.18 -0.02 9.69
C HIS A 75 8.11 0.96 9.22
N ALA A 76 8.49 1.99 8.45
CA ALA A 76 7.54 2.99 7.93
C ALA A 76 6.58 2.38 6.90
N TYR A 77 7.09 1.49 6.03
CA TYR A 77 6.30 0.79 5.00
C TYR A 77 5.57 -0.46 5.50
N ARG A 78 5.62 -0.74 6.82
CA ARG A 78 4.89 -1.87 7.37
C ARG A 78 3.38 -1.61 7.26
N GLN A 79 2.67 -2.65 6.83
CA GLN A 79 1.22 -2.71 6.91
C GLN A 79 0.87 -3.00 8.37
N ASP A 80 0.74 -1.93 9.14
CA ASP A 80 0.18 -2.05 10.47
C ASP A 80 -1.34 -2.09 10.33
N SER A 81 -1.98 -3.05 11.00
CA SER A 81 -3.40 -2.97 11.27
C SER A 81 -3.58 -1.81 12.25
N VAL A 82 -3.78 -0.61 11.73
CA VAL A 82 -4.33 0.47 12.54
C VAL A 82 -5.73 0.00 12.88
N GLU A 83 -5.99 -0.26 14.15
CA GLU A 83 -7.26 -0.79 14.57
C GLU A 83 -8.32 0.31 14.45
N PHE A 84 -8.85 0.50 13.23
CA PHE A 84 -9.93 1.43 13.00
C PHE A 84 -11.21 0.83 13.59
N GLU A 85 -11.49 1.16 14.84
CA GLU A 85 -12.75 0.80 15.48
C GLU A 85 -13.86 1.66 14.89
N THR A 86 -14.73 1.07 14.06
CA THR A 86 -15.88 1.80 13.54
C THR A 86 -16.91 2.02 14.64
N TYR A 87 -17.71 3.09 14.55
CA TYR A 87 -18.77 3.36 15.54
C TYR A 87 -19.69 2.15 15.74
N LYS A 88 -20.00 1.43 14.64
CA LYS A 88 -20.82 0.21 14.69
C LYS A 88 -20.11 -0.94 15.39
N ASP A 89 -18.81 -1.16 15.15
CA ASP A 89 -18.03 -2.17 15.90
C ASP A 89 -18.02 -1.86 17.39
N LYS A 90 -17.80 -0.59 17.76
CA LYS A 90 -17.78 -0.15 19.15
C LYS A 90 -19.13 -0.33 19.83
N ALA A 91 -20.21 0.08 19.17
CA ALA A 91 -21.57 -0.06 19.67
C ALA A 91 -21.96 -1.54 19.84
N LEU A 92 -21.56 -2.40 18.91
CA LEU A 92 -21.82 -3.83 18.99
C LEU A 92 -21.03 -4.50 20.12
N ARG A 93 -19.75 -4.12 20.30
CA ARG A 93 -18.93 -4.58 21.42
C ARG A 93 -19.56 -4.18 22.76
N LEU A 94 -19.97 -2.92 22.90
CA LEU A 94 -20.66 -2.44 24.11
C LEU A 94 -21.97 -3.19 24.35
N HIS A 95 -22.74 -3.47 23.29
CA HIS A 95 -23.96 -4.27 23.40
C HIS A 95 -23.68 -5.70 23.88
N HIS A 96 -22.59 -6.33 23.40
CA HIS A 96 -22.16 -7.65 23.89
C HIS A 96 -21.65 -7.59 25.33
N GLU A 97 -20.92 -6.55 25.70
CA GLU A 97 -20.47 -6.31 27.08
C GLU A 97 -21.68 -6.12 28.03
N ASP A 98 -22.68 -5.32 27.65
CA ASP A 98 -23.91 -5.09 28.41
C ASP A 98 -24.75 -6.38 28.53
N ALA A 99 -24.84 -7.17 27.45
CA ALA A 99 -25.54 -8.45 27.47
C ALA A 99 -24.84 -9.48 28.39
N GLN A 100 -23.50 -9.51 28.37
CA GLN A 100 -22.71 -10.37 29.25
C GLN A 100 -22.72 -9.89 30.71
N ALA A 101 -22.79 -8.57 30.90
CA ALA A 101 -22.95 -7.92 32.19
C ALA A 101 -24.41 -7.92 32.67
N ASN A 102 -25.34 -8.59 31.99
CA ASN A 102 -26.71 -8.77 32.48
C ASN A 102 -26.79 -10.09 33.26
N HIS A 103 -26.79 -10.00 34.59
CA HIS A 103 -26.79 -11.14 35.49
C HIS A 103 -28.04 -11.12 36.36
N LYS A 104 -28.77 -12.22 36.38
CA LYS A 104 -29.94 -12.42 37.25
C LYS A 104 -29.44 -13.10 38.52
N ASN A 105 -29.66 -12.48 39.69
CA ASN A 105 -29.28 -13.03 41.01
C ASN A 105 -27.77 -13.26 41.25
N ARG A 106 -26.89 -12.35 40.80
CA ARG A 106 -25.43 -12.39 41.06
C ARG A 106 -24.70 -13.64 40.52
N ALA A 107 -25.37 -14.49 39.77
CA ALA A 107 -24.79 -15.65 39.11
C ALA A 107 -24.76 -15.40 37.60
N TRP A 108 -23.56 -15.48 37.03
CA TRP A 108 -23.39 -15.45 35.58
C TRP A 108 -23.95 -16.76 34.99
N SER A 109 -24.78 -16.67 33.96
CA SER A 109 -25.37 -17.83 33.27
C SER A 109 -25.31 -17.62 31.77
N ALA A 110 -24.80 -18.62 31.04
CA ALA A 110 -24.74 -18.60 29.58
C ALA A 110 -26.10 -18.90 28.92
N ASN A 111 -27.17 -19.13 29.68
CA ASN A 111 -28.50 -19.41 29.14
C ASN A 111 -29.05 -18.20 28.37
N GLY A 112 -29.07 -18.31 27.05
CA GLY A 112 -29.59 -17.28 26.13
C GLY A 112 -28.52 -16.36 25.52
N VAL A 113 -27.25 -16.48 25.92
CA VAL A 113 -26.15 -15.76 25.28
C VAL A 113 -25.70 -16.56 24.06
N THR A 114 -26.36 -16.33 22.93
CA THR A 114 -25.96 -16.90 21.64
C THR A 114 -25.36 -15.80 20.78
N ALA A 115 -24.05 -15.87 20.52
CA ALA A 115 -23.41 -14.99 19.55
C ALA A 115 -23.79 -15.47 18.14
N ASN A 116 -24.54 -14.65 17.40
CA ASN A 116 -24.90 -14.98 16.02
C ASN A 116 -23.66 -14.77 15.13
N PRO A 117 -23.13 -15.80 14.45
CA PRO A 117 -21.95 -15.65 13.59
C PRO A 117 -22.13 -14.65 12.45
N TRP A 118 -23.39 -14.38 12.08
CA TRP A 118 -23.77 -13.48 10.99
C TRP A 118 -24.07 -12.05 11.47
N GLU A 119 -23.92 -11.77 12.77
CA GLU A 119 -24.25 -10.48 13.36
C GLU A 119 -23.48 -9.33 12.71
N TYR A 120 -22.26 -9.56 12.21
CA TYR A 120 -21.45 -8.55 11.51
C TYR A 120 -21.78 -8.38 10.02
N GLN A 121 -22.74 -9.14 9.47
CA GLN A 121 -23.10 -9.11 8.05
C GLN A 121 -24.39 -8.34 7.74
N TYR A 122 -25.21 -8.01 8.74
CA TYR A 122 -26.43 -7.23 8.53
C TYR A 122 -26.13 -5.76 8.28
N SER A 123 -26.92 -5.07 7.46
CA SER A 123 -26.67 -3.65 7.09
C SER A 123 -26.57 -2.70 8.30
N GLN A 124 -27.25 -3.03 9.40
CA GLN A 124 -27.26 -2.22 10.63
C GLN A 124 -25.97 -2.37 11.45
N THR A 125 -25.27 -3.49 11.32
CA THR A 125 -24.11 -3.91 12.13
C THR A 125 -22.86 -4.17 11.30
N GLN A 126 -22.97 -4.06 9.97
CA GLN A 126 -21.88 -4.21 9.02
C GLN A 126 -20.79 -3.20 9.31
N SER A 127 -19.59 -3.72 9.56
CA SER A 127 -18.41 -2.90 9.81
C SER A 127 -17.51 -2.77 8.60
N TYR A 128 -16.92 -1.58 8.48
CA TYR A 128 -16.03 -1.22 7.37
C TYR A 128 -14.56 -1.24 7.77
N LYS A 129 -14.22 -1.81 8.94
CA LYS A 129 -12.85 -1.89 9.46
C LYS A 129 -11.85 -2.34 8.39
N SER A 130 -12.14 -3.46 7.71
CA SER A 130 -11.26 -3.99 6.65
C SER A 130 -11.06 -3.02 5.46
N ALA A 131 -12.12 -2.30 5.07
CA ALA A 131 -12.06 -1.34 3.97
C ALA A 131 -11.28 -0.07 4.37
N SER A 132 -11.48 0.40 5.61
CA SER A 132 -10.75 1.53 6.18
C SER A 132 -9.27 1.22 6.37
N ASP A 133 -8.93 0.04 6.91
CA ASP A 133 -7.55 -0.44 7.06
C ASP A 133 -6.84 -0.50 5.70
N PHE A 134 -7.52 -1.02 4.68
CA PHE A 134 -7.01 -1.08 3.31
C PHE A 134 -6.78 0.31 2.73
N GLY A 135 -7.78 1.20 2.81
CA GLY A 135 -7.69 2.55 2.29
C GLY A 135 -6.60 3.37 2.98
N PHE A 136 -6.48 3.25 4.30
CA PHE A 136 -5.40 3.87 5.07
C PHE A 136 -4.03 3.37 4.64
N ASN A 137 -3.84 2.05 4.55
CA ASN A 137 -2.57 1.47 4.15
C ASN A 137 -2.16 1.87 2.72
N ILE A 138 -3.12 1.93 1.78
CA ILE A 138 -2.85 2.45 0.43
C ILE A 138 -2.43 3.91 0.48
N THR A 139 -3.20 4.75 1.16
CA THR A 139 -2.95 6.21 1.22
C THR A 139 -1.62 6.51 1.89
N LYS A 140 -1.34 5.88 3.04
CA LYS A 140 -0.05 5.96 3.75
C LYS A 140 1.11 5.62 2.81
N ASN A 141 1.04 4.47 2.13
CA ASN A 141 2.11 4.03 1.24
C ASN A 141 2.27 4.94 0.01
N LEU A 142 1.18 5.46 -0.53
CA LEU A 142 1.21 6.42 -1.63
C LEU A 142 1.90 7.72 -1.22
N LEU A 143 1.53 8.28 -0.06
CA LEU A 143 2.18 9.48 0.48
C LEU A 143 3.67 9.25 0.75
N LEU A 144 4.04 8.11 1.33
CA LEU A 144 5.45 7.75 1.54
C LEU A 144 6.22 7.63 0.22
N ASN A 145 5.61 7.06 -0.83
CA ASN A 145 6.26 6.98 -2.15
C ASN A 145 6.42 8.37 -2.78
N ILE A 146 5.41 9.24 -2.70
CA ILE A 146 5.51 10.63 -3.22
C ILE A 146 6.63 11.37 -2.49
N LEU A 147 6.67 11.29 -1.17
CA LEU A 147 7.71 11.92 -0.36
C LEU A 147 9.09 11.37 -0.71
N THR A 148 9.20 10.06 -0.95
CA THR A 148 10.45 9.42 -1.38
C THR A 148 10.88 9.88 -2.77
N ILE A 149 9.95 10.07 -3.71
CA ILE A 149 10.30 10.57 -5.04
C ILE A 149 10.70 12.05 -4.96
N ALA A 150 10.02 12.84 -4.13
CA ALA A 150 10.34 14.26 -3.94
C ALA A 150 11.70 14.49 -3.26
N PHE A 151 12.06 13.67 -2.27
CA PHE A 151 13.25 13.86 -1.44
C PHE A 151 14.27 12.71 -1.51
N GLY A 152 14.18 11.84 -2.52
CA GLY A 152 14.90 10.56 -2.54
C GLY A 152 16.41 10.65 -2.36
N PRO A 153 17.14 11.56 -3.04
CA PRO A 153 18.57 11.71 -2.82
C PRO A 153 18.91 12.10 -1.37
N ILE A 154 18.10 12.98 -0.78
CA ILE A 154 18.29 13.46 0.60
C ILE A 154 18.03 12.32 1.59
N LEU A 155 16.96 11.55 1.40
CA LEU A 155 16.63 10.40 2.25
C LEU A 155 17.72 9.32 2.20
N LEU A 156 18.30 9.06 1.02
CA LEU A 156 19.41 8.13 0.89
C LEU A 156 20.65 8.58 1.65
N VAL A 157 21.04 9.86 1.50
CA VAL A 157 22.20 10.41 2.21
C VAL A 157 21.97 10.33 3.73
N TYR A 158 20.78 10.69 4.19
CA TYR A 158 20.40 10.59 5.60
C TYR A 158 20.54 9.16 6.14
N GLU A 159 20.00 8.15 5.45
CA GLU A 159 20.09 6.76 5.89
C GLU A 159 21.53 6.22 5.83
N LEU A 160 22.35 6.65 4.88
CA LEU A 160 23.77 6.28 4.82
C LEU A 160 24.57 6.84 6.01
N ILE A 161 24.31 8.10 6.40
CA ILE A 161 24.96 8.72 7.56
C ILE A 161 24.51 8.03 8.85
N LYS A 162 23.20 7.85 9.03
CA LYS A 162 22.62 7.20 10.20
C LYS A 162 23.19 5.80 10.39
N ASN A 163 23.20 4.97 9.35
CA ASN A 163 23.71 3.60 9.42
C ASN A 163 25.22 3.52 9.68
N ARG A 164 26.01 4.56 9.35
CA ARG A 164 27.42 4.62 9.75
C ARG A 164 27.57 4.87 11.25
N GLN A 165 26.76 5.76 11.83
CA GLN A 165 26.81 6.07 13.26
C GLN A 165 26.44 4.87 14.13
N THR A 166 25.45 4.06 13.72
CA THR A 166 25.05 2.86 14.47
C THR A 166 26.09 1.73 14.44
N LYS A 167 27.04 1.75 13.49
CA LYS A 167 28.11 0.73 13.39
C LYS A 167 29.39 1.11 14.12
N SER A 168 29.56 2.37 14.52
CA SER A 168 30.74 2.84 15.26
C SER A 168 30.56 2.84 16.78
N LEU A 169 29.41 2.39 17.26
CA LEU A 169 29.06 2.16 18.67
C LEU A 169 28.96 0.65 18.92
#